data_AF-A0A529MFZ0-F1
#
_entry.id   AF-A0A529MFZ0-F1
#
_cell.length_a   1.000
_cell.length_b   1.000
_cell.length_c   1.000
_cell.angle_alpha   90.00
_cell.angle_beta   90.00
_cell.angle_gamma   90.00
#
_symmetry.space_group_name_H-M   'P 1'
#
loop_
_entity.id
_entity.type
_entity.pdbx_description
1 polymer ?
#
loop_
_entity_poly.entity_id
_entity_poly.type
_entity_poly.pdbx_seq_one_letter_code
_entity_poly.pdbx_strand_id
1 'polypeptide(L)' 'MADLKGINLAMQTPFEPTGAIDYGLFEELIEKYVSAGVHGLVLGAGTG' A
#
# COMPACT_ATOMS: atom_id res chain seq x y z
N MET A 1 11.42 -19.87 -0.70
CA MET A 1 10.69 -18.96 0.21
C MET A 1 11.20 -17.55 -0.05
N ALA A 2 10.33 -16.54 -0.10
CA ALA A 2 10.77 -15.17 -0.35
C ALA A 2 11.55 -14.63 0.85
N ASP A 3 12.67 -13.94 0.61
CA ASP A 3 13.51 -13.34 1.65
C ASP A 3 13.04 -11.91 1.94
N LEU A 4 11.99 -11.79 2.76
CA LEU A 4 11.40 -10.49 3.13
C LEU A 4 12.24 -9.81 4.21
N LYS A 5 12.81 -8.65 3.90
CA LYS A 5 13.64 -7.83 4.82
C LYS A 5 13.28 -6.35 4.69
N GLY A 6 13.64 -5.57 5.69
CA GLY A 6 13.37 -4.12 5.73
C GLY A 6 11.93 -3.78 6.12
N ILE A 7 11.48 -2.59 5.74
CA ILE A 7 10.15 -2.07 6.10
C ILE A 7 9.11 -2.66 5.13
N ASN A 8 8.21 -3.48 5.66
CA ASN A 8 7.09 -4.07 4.93
C ASN A 8 5.79 -3.46 5.46
N LEU A 9 5.19 -2.57 4.67
CA LEU A 9 4.02 -1.79 5.07
C LEU A 9 2.73 -2.52 4.70
N ALA A 10 1.86 -2.75 5.68
CA ALA A 10 0.46 -3.09 5.44
C ALA A 10 -0.31 -1.82 5.09
N MET A 11 -0.44 -1.54 3.79
CA MET A 11 -0.99 -0.27 3.29
C MET A 11 -2.52 -0.27 3.39
N GLN A 12 -3.10 0.88 3.74
CA GLN A 12 -4.56 1.06 3.72
C GLN A 12 -5.11 0.96 2.29
N THR A 13 -6.33 0.43 2.12
CA THR A 13 -7.06 0.53 0.86
C THR A 13 -7.77 1.89 0.81
N PRO A 14 -7.37 2.83 -0.07
CA PRO A 14 -8.11 4.06 -0.29
C PRO A 14 -9.46 3.77 -0.97
N PHE A 15 -10.49 4.50 -0.53
CA PHE A 15 -11.83 4.41 -1.07
C PHE A 15 -12.36 5.79 -1.43
N GLU A 16 -13.12 5.84 -2.53
CA GLU A 16 -13.96 6.96 -2.91
C GLU A 16 -15.10 7.17 -1.90
N PRO A 17 -15.75 8.34 -1.87
CA PRO A 17 -16.94 8.57 -1.05
C PRO A 17 -18.09 7.59 -1.32
N THR A 18 -18.11 6.97 -2.49
CA THR A 18 -19.09 5.94 -2.88
C THR A 18 -18.80 4.56 -2.30
N GLY A 19 -17.63 4.36 -1.68
CA GLY A 19 -17.14 3.08 -1.21
C GLY A 19 -16.47 2.21 -2.29
N ALA A 20 -16.35 2.70 -3.52
CA ALA A 20 -15.50 2.08 -4.54
C ALA A 20 -14.02 2.31 -4.21
N ILE A 21 -13.13 1.40 -4.63
CA ILE A 21 -11.69 1.59 -4.46
C ILE A 21 -11.23 2.78 -5.30
N ASP A 22 -10.49 3.70 -4.69
CA ASP A 22 -9.83 4.80 -5.40
C ASP A 22 -8.45 4.32 -5.88
N TYR A 23 -8.40 3.85 -7.12
CA TYR A 23 -7.16 3.36 -7.72
C TYR A 23 -6.15 4.47 -8.04
N GLY A 24 -6.59 5.72 -8.24
CA GLY A 24 -5.70 6.83 -8.52
C GLY A 24 -4.88 7.22 -7.28
N LEU A 25 -5.56 7.35 -6.14
CA LEU A 25 -4.87 7.56 -4.86
C LEU A 25 -4.04 6.34 -4.46
N PHE A 26 -4.49 5.13 -4.81
CA PHE A 26 -3.71 3.91 -4.58
C PHE A 26 -2.33 4.00 -5.24
N GLU A 27 -2.27 4.38 -6.51
CA GLU A 27 -1.02 4.56 -7.26
C GLU A 27 -0.13 5.62 -6.61
N GLU A 28 -0.68 6.78 -6.28
CA GLU A 28 0.08 7.85 -5.62
C GLU A 28 0.70 7.42 -4.29
N LEU A 29 -0.04 6.65 -3.48
CA LEU A 29 0.44 6.17 -2.19
C LEU A 29 1.57 5.17 -2.36
N ILE A 30 1.45 4.23 -3.30
CA ILE A 30 2.52 3.29 -3.63
C ILE A 30 3.80 4.05 -3.97
N GLU A 31 3.73 5.02 -4.90
CA GLU A 31 4.91 5.77 -5.34
C GLU A 31 5.55 6.57 -4.20
N LYS A 32 4.73 7.17 -3.33
CA LYS A 32 5.22 7.88 -2.12
C LYS A 32 5.93 6.93 -1.17
N TYR A 33 5.38 5.75 -0.90
CA TYR A 33 5.98 4.78 0.03
C TYR A 33 7.26 4.15 -0.52
N VAL A 34 7.29 3.81 -1.80
CA VAL A 34 8.50 3.33 -2.47
C VAL A 34 9.59 4.41 -2.41
N SER A 35 9.25 5.66 -2.74
CA SER A 35 10.17 6.80 -2.65
C SER A 35 10.67 7.07 -1.23
N ALA A 36 9.86 6.76 -0.22
CA ALA A 36 10.24 6.88 1.20
C ALA A 36 11.11 5.71 1.70
N GLY A 37 11.44 4.73 0.85
CA GLY A 37 12.27 3.58 1.21
C GLY A 37 11.51 2.41 1.84
N VAL A 38 10.20 2.29 1.61
CA VAL A 38 9.47 1.06 1.94
C VAL A 38 9.94 -0.05 1.00
N HIS A 39 10.25 -1.22 1.57
CA HIS A 39 10.86 -2.34 0.84
C HIS A 39 9.82 -3.34 0.33
N GLY A 40 8.65 -3.37 0.96
CA GLY A 40 7.54 -4.23 0.56
C GLY A 40 6.19 -3.66 0.98
N LEU A 41 5.17 -3.99 0.20
CA LEU A 41 3.79 -3.61 0.44
C LEU A 41 2.94 -4.87 0.60
N VAL A 42 2.11 -4.90 1.63
CA VAL A 42 1.12 -5.94 1.86
C VAL A 42 -0.26 -5.31 1.69
N LEU A 43 -0.96 -5.72 0.63
CA LEU A 43 -2.26 -5.15 0.24
C LEU A 43 -3.39 -6.09 0.72
N GLY A 44 -4.53 -5.52 1.13
CA GLY A 44 -5.67 -6.29 1.63
C GLY A 44 -5.42 -7.03 2.95
N ALA A 45 -4.51 -6.50 3.78
CA ALA A 45 -4.22 -7.01 5.13
C ALA A 45 -5.10 -6.33 6.20
N GLY A 46 -4.90 -6.62 7.48
CA GLY A 46 -5.77 -6.10 8.56
C GLY A 46 -5.85 -4.57 8.70
N THR A 47 -4.87 -3.82 8.16
CA THR A 47 -4.90 -2.34 8.09
C THR A 47 -5.59 -1.84 6.81
N GLY A 48 -5.73 -2.72 5.81
CA GLY A 48 -6.19 -2.46 4.45
C GLY A 48 -7.69 -2.55 4.29
#